data_AF-A0A4S8LKB0-F1
#
_entry.id   AF-A0A4S8LKB0-F1
#
_cell.length_a   1.000
_cell.length_b   1.000
_cell.length_c   1.000
_cell.angle_alpha   90.00
_cell.angle_beta   90.00
_cell.angle_gamma   90.00
#
_symmetry.space_group_name_H-M   'P 1'
#
loop_
_entity.id
_entity.type
_entity.pdbx_description
1 polymer ?
#
loop_
_entity_poly.entity_id
_entity_poly.type
_entity_poly.pdbx_seq_one_letter_code
_entity_poly.pdbx_strand_id
1 'polypeptide(L)'
;LVLLDEAFIDFWSDALLDPISSDWPRFVVCRFKNSLPGLDMDAEGGGKKLEWMVIEQVYSKNVPQPVSGAASDSTHESSAGSTPRGRTQSPRPS
;
A
#
# COMPACT_ATOMS: atom_id res chain seq x y z
N LEU A 1 -21.13 -17.49 8.24
CA LEU A 1 -19.85 -16.97 8.74
C LEU A 1 -18.76 -17.58 7.86
N VAL A 2 -18.09 -16.76 7.07
CA VAL A 2 -17.03 -17.21 6.15
C VAL A 2 -15.75 -17.40 6.97
N LEU A 3 -15.09 -18.54 6.79
CA LEU A 3 -13.77 -18.77 7.38
C LEU A 3 -12.77 -17.91 6.61
N LEU A 4 -11.99 -17.10 7.32
CA LEU A 4 -10.99 -16.26 6.69
C LEU A 4 -9.87 -17.12 6.11
N ASP A 5 -9.65 -17.02 4.80
CA ASP A 5 -8.48 -17.52 4.09
C ASP A 5 -7.98 -16.45 3.10
N GLU A 6 -6.84 -16.74 2.44
CA GLU A 6 -6.24 -15.84 1.44
C GLU A 6 -7.18 -15.57 0.27
N ALA A 7 -7.89 -16.60 -0.22
CA ALA A 7 -8.79 -16.49 -1.36
C ALA A 7 -9.97 -15.54 -1.08
N PHE A 8 -10.47 -15.48 0.16
CA PHE A 8 -11.49 -14.52 0.55
C PHE A 8 -10.99 -13.08 0.46
N ILE A 9 -9.74 -12.82 0.86
CA ILE A 9 -9.14 -11.48 0.80
C ILE A 9 -9.03 -11.02 -0.64
N ASP A 10 -8.48 -11.86 -1.52
CA ASP A 10 -8.31 -11.55 -2.94
C ASP A 10 -9.67 -11.26 -3.60
N PHE A 11 -10.67 -12.11 -3.35
CA PHE A 11 -12.03 -11.92 -3.84
C PHE A 11 -12.63 -10.60 -3.36
N TRP A 12 -12.52 -10.29 -2.06
CA TRP A 12 -13.08 -9.06 -1.52
C TRP A 12 -12.37 -7.82 -2.08
N SER A 13 -11.05 -7.86 -2.23
CA SER A 13 -10.30 -6.74 -2.80
C SER A 13 -10.63 -6.50 -4.28
N ASP A 14 -10.78 -7.56 -5.06
CA ASP A 14 -11.14 -7.46 -6.48
C ASP A 14 -12.57 -6.98 -6.64
N ALA A 15 -13.48 -7.49 -5.80
CA ALA A 15 -14.88 -7.07 -5.81
C ALA A 15 -15.03 -5.57 -5.57
N LEU A 16 -14.24 -4.96 -4.67
CA LEU A 16 -14.30 -3.52 -4.38
C LEU A 16 -14.00 -2.60 -5.57
N LEU A 17 -13.44 -3.13 -6.66
CA LEU A 17 -13.19 -2.42 -7.90
C LEU A 17 -14.30 -2.65 -8.94
N ASP A 18 -15.17 -3.63 -8.73
CA ASP A 18 -16.30 -3.94 -9.60
C ASP A 18 -17.48 -2.99 -9.31
N PRO A 19 -18.06 -2.34 -10.33
CA PRO A 19 -19.29 -1.55 -10.18
C PRO A 19 -20.43 -2.30 -9.49
N ILE A 20 -20.49 -3.63 -9.61
CA ILE A 20 -21.52 -4.47 -9.01
C ILE A 20 -21.46 -4.48 -7.48
N SER A 21 -20.32 -4.12 -6.88
CA SER A 21 -20.14 -4.07 -5.43
C SER A 21 -20.30 -2.65 -4.85
N SER A 22 -20.79 -1.70 -5.64
CA SER A 22 -20.84 -0.28 -5.25
C SER A 22 -21.72 0.00 -4.02
N ASP A 23 -22.69 -0.87 -3.75
CA ASP A 23 -23.57 -0.84 -2.59
C ASP A 23 -23.07 -1.73 -1.42
N TRP A 24 -21.96 -2.44 -1.59
CA TRP A 24 -21.42 -3.31 -0.54
C TRP A 24 -20.81 -2.49 0.60
N PRO A 25 -20.84 -3.02 1.84
CA PRO A 25 -20.11 -2.44 2.94
C PRO A 25 -18.62 -2.31 2.62
N ARG A 26 -18.02 -1.17 2.96
CA ARG A 26 -16.57 -0.91 2.82
C ARG A 26 -15.70 -1.64 3.84
N PHE A 27 -16.32 -2.48 4.66
CA PHE A 27 -15.64 -3.32 5.64
C PHE A 27 -16.23 -4.72 5.66
N VAL A 28 -15.42 -5.69 6.07
CA VAL A 28 -15.84 -7.07 6.32
C VAL A 28 -15.39 -7.54 7.69
N VAL A 29 -16.28 -8.27 8.37
CA VAL A 29 -16.00 -8.87 9.67
C VAL A 29 -15.74 -10.36 9.46
N CYS A 30 -14.54 -10.78 9.79
CA CYS A 30 -14.04 -12.12 9.54
C CYS A 30 -13.76 -12.81 10.88
N ARG A 31 -14.02 -14.11 10.95
CA ARG A 31 -13.63 -14.95 12.10
C ARG A 31 -12.47 -15.84 11.69
N PHE A 32 -11.42 -15.86 12.49
CA PHE A 32 -10.31 -16.77 12.29
C PHE A 32 -10.74 -18.21 12.54
N LYS A 33 -10.11 -19.13 11.82
CA LYS A 33 -10.23 -20.55 12.14
C LYS A 33 -9.55 -20.80 13.50
N ASN A 34 -10.25 -21.48 14.41
CA ASN A 34 -9.79 -21.74 15.79
C ASN A 34 -8.40 -22.42 15.88
N SER A 35 -7.89 -22.99 14.79
CA SER A 35 -6.62 -23.70 14.74
C SER A 35 -5.43 -22.88 14.24
N LEU A 36 -5.57 -21.58 13.93
CA LEU A 36 -4.39 -20.80 13.49
C LEU A 36 -3.39 -20.65 14.65
N PRO A 37 -2.12 -21.03 14.45
CA PRO A 37 -1.05 -20.83 15.42
C PRO A 37 -0.58 -19.36 15.42
N GLY A 38 -0.15 -18.85 16.58
CA GLY A 38 0.45 -17.50 16.69
C GLY A 38 -0.54 -16.34 16.79
N LEU A 39 -1.82 -16.62 17.04
CA LEU A 39 -2.87 -15.60 17.26
C LEU A 39 -3.07 -15.26 18.75
N ASP A 40 -2.15 -15.67 19.62
CA ASP A 40 -2.22 -15.37 21.04
C ASP A 40 -1.77 -13.92 21.27
N MET A 41 -2.68 -13.08 21.77
CA MET A 41 -2.44 -11.64 21.94
C MET A 41 -1.57 -11.32 23.16
N ASP A 42 -1.52 -12.23 24.13
CA ASP A 42 -0.78 -12.05 25.37
C ASP A 42 0.36 -13.09 25.46
N ALA A 43 1.59 -12.67 25.17
CA ALA A 43 2.80 -13.48 25.41
C ALA A 43 3.05 -13.74 26.92
N GLU A 44 2.43 -12.94 27.80
CA GLU A 44 2.60 -12.96 29.26
C GLU A 44 1.41 -13.63 30.00
N GLY A 45 0.78 -14.65 29.40
CA GLY A 45 -0.11 -15.57 30.12
C GLY A 45 -1.59 -15.17 30.23
N GLY A 46 -2.04 -14.14 29.50
CA GLY A 46 -3.43 -13.68 29.48
C GLY A 46 -4.41 -14.55 28.67
N GLY A 47 -3.91 -15.49 27.84
CA GLY A 47 -4.72 -16.52 27.17
C GLY A 47 -5.73 -16.00 26.14
N LYS A 48 -5.69 -14.73 25.76
CA LYS A 48 -6.62 -14.16 24.77
C LYS A 48 -6.17 -14.52 23.36
N LYS A 49 -7.00 -15.31 22.67
CA LYS A 49 -6.81 -15.63 21.26
C LYS A 49 -7.52 -14.61 20.37
N LEU A 50 -6.82 -14.09 19.36
CA LEU A 50 -7.41 -13.25 18.33
C LEU A 50 -8.40 -14.09 17.49
N GLU A 51 -9.70 -13.84 17.69
CA GLU A 51 -10.78 -14.62 17.09
C GLU A 51 -11.45 -13.89 15.91
N TRP A 52 -11.48 -12.55 15.95
CA TRP A 52 -12.19 -11.72 14.98
C TRP A 52 -11.25 -10.69 14.36
N MET A 53 -11.46 -10.40 13.08
CA MET A 53 -10.76 -9.38 12.32
C MET A 53 -11.75 -8.51 11.56
N VAL A 54 -11.52 -7.21 11.55
CA VAL A 54 -12.24 -6.27 10.69
C VAL A 54 -11.26 -5.78 9.63
N ILE A 55 -11.67 -5.84 8.38
CA ILE A 55 -10.88 -5.37 7.23
C ILE A 55 -11.67 -4.23 6.60
N GLU A 56 -11.05 -3.07 6.42
CA GLU A 56 -11.67 -1.86 5.90
C GLU A 56 -10.91 -1.34 4.69
N GLN A 57 -11.64 -0.85 3.68
CA GLN A 57 -11.07 -0.16 2.54
C GLN A 57 -10.80 1.30 2.90
N VAL A 58 -9.51 1.70 2.89
CA VAL A 58 -9.09 3.08 3.15
C VAL A 58 -8.31 3.63 1.97
N TYR A 59 -8.64 4.85 1.55
CA TYR A 59 -7.86 5.59 0.55
C TYR A 59 -6.80 6.45 1.22
N SER A 60 -5.53 6.08 1.09
CA SER A 60 -4.42 6.91 1.54
C SER A 60 -3.80 7.69 0.37
N LYS A 61 -3.54 8.98 0.57
CA LYS A 61 -2.73 9.76 -0.37
C LYS A 61 -1.27 9.37 -0.16
N ASN A 62 -0.67 8.70 -1.13
CA ASN A 62 0.76 8.47 -1.12
C ASN A 62 1.47 9.81 -1.34
N VAL A 63 2.00 10.41 -0.28
CA VAL A 63 2.84 11.61 -0.38
C VAL A 63 4.24 11.14 -0.74
N PRO A 64 4.80 11.53 -1.91
CA PRO A 64 6.17 11.19 -2.24
C PRO A 64 7.10 11.68 -1.13
N GLN A 65 7.84 10.77 -0.52
CA GLN A 65 8.86 11.17 0.45
C GLN A 65 9.87 12.06 -0.28
N PRO A 66 10.22 13.23 0.26
CA PRO A 66 11.24 14.07 -0.34
C PRO A 66 12.54 13.25 -0.36
N VAL A 67 13.06 12.99 -1.56
CA VAL A 67 14.41 12.47 -1.73
C VAL A 67 15.36 13.46 -1.06
N SER A 68 15.97 13.08 0.07
CA SER A 68 17.03 13.87 0.66
C SER A 68 18.16 13.95 -0.35
N GLY A 69 18.28 15.08 -1.02
CA GLY A 69 19.40 15.37 -1.91
C GLY A 69 20.69 15.30 -1.08
N ALA A 70 21.48 14.26 -1.29
CA ALA A 70 22.87 14.23 -0.86
C ALA A 70 23.65 15.21 -1.74
N ALA A 71 23.65 16.47 -1.33
CA ALA A 71 24.66 17.42 -1.76
C ALA A 71 25.90 17.20 -0.88
N SER A 72 27.01 16.80 -1.51
CA SER A 72 28.40 17.27 -1.30
C SER A 72 29.36 16.15 -1.73
N ASP A 73 30.06 16.31 -2.85
CA ASP A 73 31.39 16.90 -2.77
C ASP A 73 31.89 17.30 -4.16
N SER A 74 32.44 18.51 -4.25
CA SER A 74 32.91 19.12 -5.48
C SER A 74 34.43 19.17 -5.37
N THR A 75 35.16 18.27 -6.04
CA THR A 75 36.57 18.49 -6.41
C THR A 75 36.96 17.51 -7.51
N HIS A 76 37.10 17.99 -8.74
CA HIS A 76 38.32 17.84 -9.56
C HIS A 76 38.16 18.60 -10.89
N GLU A 77 39.02 19.59 -11.08
CA GLU A 77 39.27 20.31 -12.34
C GLU A 77 39.70 19.38 -13.48
N SER A 78 39.18 19.58 -14.69
CA SER A 78 39.99 19.99 -15.87
C SER A 78 39.19 19.96 -17.19
N SER A 79 39.29 21.09 -17.91
CA SER A 79 39.43 21.19 -19.37
C SER A 79 38.24 20.98 -20.32
N ALA A 80 37.81 22.11 -20.90
CA ALA A 80 37.45 22.35 -22.31
C ALA A 80 36.18 21.69 -22.92
N GLY A 81 35.25 22.55 -23.37
CA GLY A 81 34.56 22.37 -24.66
C GLY A 81 33.02 22.31 -24.68
N SER A 82 32.40 23.39 -25.21
CA SER A 82 31.17 23.43 -26.03
C SER A 82 29.76 23.22 -25.41
N THR A 83 28.92 24.25 -25.53
CA THR A 83 27.43 24.25 -25.42
C THR A 83 26.77 23.72 -26.72
N PRO A 84 25.43 23.79 -26.94
CA PRO A 84 24.29 23.13 -26.27
C PRO A 84 23.34 22.39 -27.27
N ARG A 85 22.61 21.34 -26.88
CA ARG A 85 21.45 20.74 -27.63
C ARG A 85 20.50 20.07 -26.63
N GLY A 86 19.17 20.17 -26.59
CA GLY A 86 18.14 20.76 -27.46
C GLY A 86 16.85 19.91 -27.40
N ARG A 87 15.79 20.43 -26.74
CA ARG A 87 14.31 20.22 -26.90
C ARG A 87 13.68 18.81 -26.72
N THR A 88 12.50 18.66 -26.10
CA THR A 88 11.18 19.14 -26.59
C THR A 88 10.12 19.23 -25.48
N GLN A 89 9.35 20.33 -25.43
CA GLN A 89 8.10 20.44 -24.67
C GLN A 89 6.90 20.33 -25.65
N SER A 90 5.87 19.57 -25.26
CA SER A 90 4.64 19.35 -26.04
C SER A 90 3.66 20.53 -25.93
N PRO A 91 2.90 20.86 -26.99
CA PRO A 91 1.92 21.94 -26.97
C PRO A 91 0.57 21.50 -26.38
N ARG A 92 -0.13 22.44 -25.73
CA ARG A 92 -1.46 22.25 -25.14
C ARG A 92 -2.55 22.70 -26.14
N PRO A 93 -3.65 21.94 -26.33
CA PRO A 93 -4.72 22.32 -27.24
C PRO A 93 -5.68 23.37 -26.61
N SER A 94 -6.32 24.16 -27.49
CA SER A 94 -7.41 25.10 -27.18
C SER A 94 -8.75 24.38 -27.02
#